data_AF-A0A8T6FXK9-F1
#
_entry.id   AF-A0A8T6FXK9-F1
#
_cell.length_a   1.000
_cell.length_b   1.000
_cell.length_c   1.000
_cell.angle_alpha   90.00
_cell.angle_beta   90.00
_cell.angle_gamma   90.00
#
_symmetry.space_group_name_H-M   'P 1'
#
loop_
_entity.id
_entity.type
_entity.pdbx_description
1 polymer ?
#
loop_
_entity_poly.entity_id
_entity_poly.type
_entity_poly.pdbx_seq_one_letter_code
_entity_poly.pdbx_strand_id
1 'polypeptide(L)'
;MEIAVNGYFLNVHHTGSGQYAYHLLRALEKRSGDLRLTVHVPYFSRNTMRPVGGIRARAPLAGLLGAGNLAKLWWEQATWPRQTAKLGEGVVGHVPYFAPPHYH
;
A
#
# COMPACT_ATOMS: atom_id res chain seq x y z
N MET A 1 -12.72 5.12 12.14
CA MET A 1 -12.21 5.63 10.84
C MET A 1 -11.34 4.56 10.22
N GLU A 2 -11.38 4.33 8.90
CA GLU A 2 -10.51 3.37 8.23
C GLU A 2 -9.62 4.04 7.18
N ILE A 3 -8.33 3.72 7.20
CA ILE A 3 -7.34 4.19 6.23
C ILE A 3 -6.79 2.97 5.49
N ALA A 4 -6.93 2.99 4.17
CA ALA A 4 -6.30 2.04 3.27
C ALA A 4 -5.00 2.65 2.72
N VAL A 5 -3.86 2.01 2.98
CA VAL A 5 -2.54 2.52 2.58
C VAL A 5 -2.02 1.74 1.37
N ASN A 6 -1.54 2.45 0.36
CA ASN A 6 -0.77 1.86 -0.73
C ASN A 6 0.65 1.52 -0.24
N GLY A 7 0.92 0.23 -0.07
CA GLY A 7 2.18 -0.29 0.47
C GLY A 7 3.23 -0.63 -0.59
N TYR A 8 3.15 -0.13 -1.83
CA TYR A 8 4.10 -0.47 -2.90
C TYR A 8 5.57 -0.29 -2.47
N PHE A 9 5.89 0.86 -1.86
CA PHE A 9 7.26 1.19 -1.42
C PHE A 9 7.60 0.71 -0.01
N LEU A 10 6.68 0.03 0.68
CA LEU A 10 6.82 -0.22 2.12
C LEU A 10 8.03 -1.10 2.46
N ASN A 11 8.42 -1.99 1.56
CA ASN A 11 9.59 -2.87 1.70
C ASN A 11 10.84 -2.33 1.00
N VAL A 12 10.80 -1.08 0.51
CA VAL A 12 11.86 -0.42 -0.26
C VAL A 12 12.51 0.67 0.60
N HIS A 13 13.12 0.24 1.71
CA HIS A 13 13.62 1.12 2.79
C HIS A 13 14.77 2.06 2.40
N HIS A 14 15.40 1.85 1.26
CA HIS A 14 16.44 2.75 0.74
C HIS A 14 15.88 3.99 0.01
N THR A 15 14.56 4.09 -0.12
CA THR A 15 13.89 5.25 -0.73
C THR A 15 13.22 6.13 0.32
N GLY A 16 13.16 7.43 0.07
CA GLY A 16 12.45 8.38 0.96
C GLY A 16 10.97 8.00 1.15
N SER A 17 10.28 7.59 0.08
CA SER A 17 8.88 7.13 0.16
C SER A 17 8.72 5.87 1.00
N GLY A 18 9.66 4.92 0.93
CA GLY A 18 9.64 3.72 1.77
C GLY A 18 9.86 4.03 3.25
N GLN A 19 10.83 4.89 3.56
CA GLN A 19 11.09 5.35 4.94
C GLN A 19 9.89 6.13 5.50
N TYR A 20 9.36 7.08 4.73
CA TYR A 20 8.17 7.83 5.10
C TYR A 20 6.98 6.91 5.39
N ALA A 21 6.66 5.98 4.49
CA ALA A 21 5.54 5.07 4.66
C ALA A 21 5.72 4.17 5.89
N TYR A 22 6.93 3.65 6.11
CA TYR A 22 7.25 2.83 7.28
C TYR A 22 7.04 3.61 8.59
N HIS A 23 7.62 4.80 8.71
CA HIS A 23 7.52 5.61 9.93
C HIS A 23 6.11 6.16 10.15
N LEU A 24 5.39 6.52 9.09
CA LEU A 24 3.99 6.92 9.16
C LEU A 24 3.14 5.79 9.75
N LEU A 25 3.25 4.57 9.22
CA LEU A 25 2.49 3.42 9.73
C LEU A 25 2.82 3.12 11.19
N ARG A 26 4.09 3.21 11.59
CA ARG A 26 4.50 3.06 13.01
C ARG A 26 3.93 4.16 13.91
N ALA A 27 3.82 5.38 13.41
CA ALA A 27 3.23 6.49 14.15
C ALA A 27 1.71 6.35 14.27
N LEU A 28 1.03 5.94 13.20
CA LEU A 28 -0.41 5.70 13.19
C LEU A 28 -0.81 4.50 14.05
N GLU A 29 -0.02 3.42 14.04
CA GLU A 29 -0.21 2.27 14.92
C GLU A 29 -0.24 2.65 16.41
N LYS A 30 0.61 3.60 16.81
CA LYS A 30 0.70 4.08 18.20
C LYS A 30 -0.45 4.99 18.59
N ARG A 31 -1.23 5.51 17.64
CA ARG A 31 -2.41 6.32 17.97
C ARG A 31 -3.53 5.40 18.43
N SER A 32 -3.92 5.56 19.69
CA SER A 32 -5.09 4.91 20.27
C SER A 32 -6.38 5.54 19.77
N GLY A 33 -7.34 4.71 19.39
CA GLY A 33 -8.74 5.07 19.13
C GLY A 33 -9.17 4.77 17.71
N ASP A 34 -10.14 3.84 17.56
CA ASP A 34 -11.02 3.52 16.40
C ASP A 34 -10.45 3.58 14.96
N LEU A 35 -9.14 3.70 14.81
CA LEU A 35 -8.44 3.81 13.56
C LEU A 35 -8.08 2.42 13.08
N ARG A 36 -8.75 2.00 12.01
CA ARG A 36 -8.43 0.76 11.31
C ARG A 36 -7.44 1.07 10.20
N LEU A 37 -6.34 0.33 10.18
CA LEU A 37 -5.30 0.47 9.15
C LEU A 37 -5.28 -0.80 8.30
N THR A 38 -5.54 -0.63 7.01
CA THR A 38 -5.41 -1.71 6.02
C THR A 38 -4.29 -1.35 5.07
N VAL A 39 -3.22 -2.15 5.01
CA VAL A 39 -2.11 -1.93 4.07
C VAL A 39 -2.26 -2.90 2.91
N HIS A 40 -2.39 -2.39 1.70
CA HIS A 40 -2.43 -3.18 0.48
C HIS A 40 -1.06 -3.20 -0.20
N VAL A 41 -0.58 -4.38 -0.60
CA VAL A 41 0.71 -4.55 -1.27
C VAL A 41 0.55 -5.36 -2.56
N PRO A 42 1.42 -5.15 -3.58
CA PRO A 42 1.36 -5.92 -4.81
C PRO A 42 1.48 -7.43 -4.59
N TYR A 43 0.88 -8.22 -5.47
CA TYR A 43 0.92 -9.68 -5.40
C TYR A 43 2.34 -10.24 -5.26
N PHE A 44 3.28 -9.74 -6.08
CA PHE A 44 4.68 -10.18 -6.05
C PHE A 44 5.41 -9.85 -4.73
N SER A 45 4.88 -8.93 -3.92
CA SER A 45 5.43 -8.57 -2.61
C SER A 45 4.86 -9.43 -1.47
N ARG A 46 3.87 -10.29 -1.73
CA ARG A 46 3.14 -11.06 -0.71
C ARG A 46 4.06 -11.84 0.24
N ASN A 47 5.10 -12.49 -0.29
CA ASN A 47 5.97 -13.38 0.47
C ASN A 47 7.19 -12.67 1.06
N THR A 48 7.52 -11.49 0.57
CA THR A 48 8.70 -10.71 0.99
C THR A 48 8.36 -9.58 1.95
N MET A 49 7.08 -9.22 2.05
CA MET A 49 6.62 -8.10 2.86
C MET A 49 6.79 -8.40 4.35
N ARG A 50 7.59 -7.58 5.02
CA ARG A 50 7.75 -7.65 6.47
C ARG A 50 6.61 -6.88 7.15
N PRO A 51 6.07 -7.38 8.28
CA PRO A 51 5.11 -6.62 9.08
C PRO A 51 5.72 -5.29 9.57
N VAL A 52 4.87 -4.27 9.67
CA VAL A 52 5.25 -2.98 10.26
C VAL A 52 4.57 -2.88 11.62
N GLY A 53 5.33 -3.24 12.67
CA GLY A 53 4.72 -3.49 13.97
C GLY A 53 3.76 -4.68 13.91
N GLY A 54 2.57 -4.52 14.47
CA GLY A 54 1.43 -5.43 14.39
C GLY A 54 0.56 -5.27 13.13
N ILE A 55 0.86 -4.32 12.24
CA ILE A 55 0.12 -4.13 10.99
C ILE A 55 0.55 -5.19 9.97
N ARG A 56 -0.42 -6.03 9.53
CA ARG A 56 -0.21 -7.01 8.45
C ARG A 56 -0.62 -6.42 7.10
N ALA A 57 0.24 -6.60 6.11
CA ALA A 57 -0.08 -6.26 4.73
C ALA A 57 -1.00 -7.31 4.09
N ARG A 58 -1.89 -6.85 3.22
CA ARG A 58 -2.79 -7.67 2.41
C ARG A 58 -2.37 -7.58 0.95
N ALA A 59 -2.11 -8.73 0.35
CA ALA A 59 -1.88 -8.85 -1.09
C ALA A 59 -3.12 -9.42 -1.78
N PRO A 60 -3.33 -9.14 -3.09
CA PRO A 60 -4.29 -9.90 -3.90
C PRO A 60 -4.01 -11.41 -3.85
N LEU A 61 -5.03 -12.23 -4.13
CA LEU A 61 -4.85 -13.68 -4.23
C LEU A 61 -4.02 -14.09 -5.46
N ALA A 62 -4.12 -13.32 -6.54
CA ALA A 62 -3.37 -13.49 -7.78
C ALA A 62 -3.01 -12.11 -8.37
N GLY A 63 -1.87 -12.03 -9.06
CA GLY A 63 -1.43 -10.85 -9.80
C GLY A 63 -1.49 -11.10 -11.30
N LEU A 64 -2.01 -10.13 -12.06
CA LEU A 64 -2.02 -10.18 -13.54
C LEU A 64 -0.61 -10.05 -14.12
N LEU A 65 0.23 -9.25 -13.47
CA LEU A 65 1.58 -8.93 -13.88
C LEU A 65 2.56 -9.35 -12.78
N GLY A 66 3.79 -9.70 -13.18
CA GLY A 66 4.91 -9.99 -12.28
C GLY A 66 5.46 -8.73 -11.62
N ALA A 67 6.76 -8.49 -11.74
CA ALA A 67 7.41 -7.25 -11.26
C ALA A 67 7.75 -6.30 -12.44
N GLY A 68 8.04 -5.03 -12.14
CA GLY A 68 8.46 -4.02 -13.14
C GLY A 68 7.48 -2.87 -13.34
N ASN A 69 7.76 -2.00 -14.32
CA ASN A 69 7.03 -0.73 -14.52
C ASN A 69 5.55 -0.93 -14.89
N LEU A 70 5.23 -1.91 -15.74
CA LEU A 70 3.83 -2.21 -16.06
C LEU A 70 3.07 -2.76 -14.85
N ALA A 71 3.72 -3.61 -14.05
CA ALA A 71 3.13 -4.12 -12.81
C ALA A 71 2.87 -3.00 -11.80
N LYS A 72 3.80 -2.03 -11.71
CA LYS A 72 3.63 -0.80 -10.92
C LYS A 72 2.44 0.03 -11.41
N LEU A 73 2.37 0.30 -12.72
CA LEU A 73 1.28 1.09 -13.31
C LEU A 73 -0.07 0.41 -13.07
N TRP A 74 -0.18 -0.90 -13.35
CA TRP A 74 -1.41 -1.65 -13.13
C TRP A 74 -1.82 -1.72 -11.66
N TRP A 75 -0.83 -1.77 -10.76
CA TRP A 75 -1.07 -1.69 -9.33
C TRP A 75 -1.69 -0.34 -8.94
N GLU A 76 -1.04 0.76 -9.32
CA GLU A 76 -1.44 2.13 -8.96
C GLU A 76 -2.79 2.52 -9.59
N GLN A 77 -3.02 2.17 -10.86
CA GLN A 77 -4.18 2.63 -11.63
C GLN A 77 -5.41 1.72 -11.50
N ALA A 78 -5.23 0.42 -11.27
CA ALA A 78 -6.34 -0.54 -11.29
C ALA A 78 -6.45 -1.37 -10.02
N THR A 79 -5.37 -2.04 -9.60
CA THR A 79 -5.46 -3.06 -8.55
C THR A 79 -5.71 -2.43 -7.18
N TRP A 80 -4.90 -1.46 -6.78
CA TRP A 80 -5.01 -0.82 -5.48
C TRP A 80 -6.35 -0.08 -5.30
N PRO A 81 -6.81 0.78 -6.24
CA PRO A 81 -8.12 1.43 -6.11
C PRO A 81 -9.27 0.43 -5.96
N ARG A 82 -9.26 -0.67 -6.73
CA ARG A 82 -10.28 -1.73 -6.63
C ARG A 82 -10.22 -2.49 -5.32
N GLN A 83 -9.04 -2.71 -4.74
CA GLN A 83 -8.92 -3.34 -3.42
C GLN A 83 -9.41 -2.42 -2.31
N THR A 84 -9.04 -1.14 -2.37
CA THR A 84 -9.51 -0.12 -1.44
C THR A 84 -11.03 0.04 -1.48
N ALA A 85 -11.63 0.09 -2.68
CA ALA A 85 -13.08 0.23 -2.83
C ALA A 85 -13.87 -0.93 -2.20
N LYS A 86 -13.30 -2.13 -2.14
CA LYS A 86 -13.94 -3.31 -1.50
C LYS A 86 -14.03 -3.20 0.02
N LEU A 87 -13.33 -2.25 0.64
CA LEU A 87 -13.40 -2.01 2.09
C LEU A 87 -14.68 -1.24 2.48
N GLY A 88 -15.38 -0.64 1.52
CA GLY A 88 -16.65 0.06 1.74
C GLY A 88 -16.52 1.58 1.75
N GLU A 89 -17.64 2.24 2.05
CA GLU A 89 -17.74 3.71 2.08
C GLU A 89 -17.01 4.31 3.30
N GLY A 90 -16.55 5.57 3.16
CA GLY A 90 -15.86 6.30 4.23
C GLY A 90 -14.41 5.89 4.48
N VAL A 91 -13.85 4.99 3.66
CA VAL A 91 -12.44 4.58 3.71
C VAL A 91 -11.57 5.65 3.04
N VAL A 92 -10.56 6.13 3.77
CA VAL A 92 -9.58 7.08 3.22
C VAL A 92 -8.44 6.31 2.56
N GLY A 93 -8.30 6.46 1.25
CA GLY A 93 -7.16 5.94 0.50
C GLY A 93 -5.93 6.85 0.64
N HIS A 94 -4.89 6.38 1.32
CA HIS A 94 -3.61 7.08 1.41
C HIS A 94 -2.58 6.47 0.46
N VAL A 95 -2.05 7.28 -0.44
CA VAL A 95 -1.05 6.88 -1.42
C VAL A 95 0.25 7.65 -1.15
N PRO A 96 1.25 7.04 -0.48
CA PRO A 96 2.49 7.73 -0.09
C PRO A 96 3.32 8.22 -1.28
N TYR A 97 3.11 7.60 -2.43
CA TYR A 97 3.77 7.92 -3.68
C TYR A 97 2.84 7.56 -4.83
N PHE A 98 2.61 8.53 -5.72
CA PHE A 98 1.91 8.32 -6.97
C PHE A 98 2.86 8.80 -8.08
N ALA A 99 3.28 7.90 -8.95
CA ALA A 99 4.09 8.31 -10.08
C ALA A 99 3.27 9.28 -10.95
N PRO A 100 3.85 10.39 -11.43
CA PRO A 100 3.19 11.17 -12.46
C PRO A 100 2.97 10.27 -13.69
N PRO A 101 1.88 10.46 -14.44
CA PRO A 101 1.72 9.79 -15.73
C PRO A 101 2.97 10.07 -16.58
N HIS A 102 3.46 9.06 -17.29
CA HIS A 102 4.55 9.25 -18.26
C HIS A 102 4.04 10.19 -19.36
N TYR A 103 4.52 11.43 -19.35
CA TYR A 103 4.42 12.33 -20.50
C TYR A 103 5.62 12.02 -21.40
N HIS A 104 5.38 11.30 -22.50
CA HIS A 104 6.32 11.18 -23.62
C HIS A 104 5.74 11.92 -24.81
#